data_AF-A0A1J0N3J7-F1
#
_entry.id   AF-A0A1J0N3J7-F1
#
_cell.length_a   1.000
_cell.length_b   1.000
_cell.length_c   1.000
_cell.angle_alpha   90.00
_cell.angle_beta   90.00
_cell.angle_gamma   90.00
#
_symmetry.space_group_name_H-M   'P 1'
#
loop_
_entity.id
_entity.type
_entity.pdbx_description
1 polymer ?
#
loop_
_entity_poly.entity_id
_entity_poly.type
_entity_poly.pdbx_seq_one_letter_code
_entity_poly.pdbx_strand_id
1 'polypeptide(L)'
;HDGSHAYIDLRDRKRPSELRRIARQVKYAGSEVASTSEVLKYTLFQIFNKVDRPEASRIALLLTASQEPPKTARNLARYLQGLKKKKVIVIPVGVGPHASLKQIRLIEKQAPENKAFVFSSVDELQQRRDEIISHLCDLAPEPPAPTRPPSRPPPAARVTVGPEPLGVTSAGPPRHSLVLDVVFLLEGSDQIGELNFNRSREFLERVIQRMDVAQGGIHVTVLQYSYAVTAEHTFREAQAKREVLRQVRELRYRGGNGTNTGQALQYLAEHSFSASGA
;
A
#
# COMPACT_ATOMS: atom_id res chain seq x y z
N HIS A 1 -2.37 -13.17 12.28
CA HIS A 1 -2.52 -12.31 11.09
C HIS A 1 -2.57 -13.23 9.89
N ASP A 2 -3.76 -13.54 9.37
CA ASP A 2 -3.91 -14.62 8.38
C ASP A 2 -4.27 -14.05 7.00
N GLY A 3 -3.27 -13.53 6.28
CA GLY A 3 -3.45 -13.07 4.90
C GLY A 3 -2.28 -12.26 4.35
N SER A 4 -2.20 -12.15 3.02
CA SER A 4 -1.29 -11.22 2.34
C SER A 4 -1.87 -9.80 2.37
N HIS A 5 -1.09 -8.81 2.81
CA HIS A 5 -1.48 -7.40 2.83
C HIS A 5 -0.42 -6.52 2.17
N ALA A 6 -0.85 -5.41 1.58
CA ALA A 6 0.04 -4.40 1.03
C ALA A 6 0.25 -3.26 2.03
N TYR A 7 1.50 -2.82 2.20
CA TYR A 7 1.83 -1.60 2.97
C TYR A 7 1.72 -0.32 2.14
N ILE A 8 1.76 -0.46 0.82
CA ILE A 8 1.69 0.62 -0.17
C ILE A 8 1.25 0.01 -1.51
N ASP A 9 0.38 0.71 -2.25
CA ASP A 9 -0.06 0.33 -3.59
C ASP A 9 0.84 0.97 -4.68
N LEU A 10 0.89 0.37 -5.87
CA LEU A 10 1.63 0.95 -7.01
C LEU A 10 1.08 2.33 -7.43
N ARG A 11 -0.18 2.61 -7.12
CA ARG A 11 -0.84 3.90 -7.38
C ARG A 11 -0.48 4.99 -6.37
N ASP A 12 0.04 4.60 -5.20
CA ASP A 12 0.46 5.52 -4.16
C ASP A 12 1.78 6.20 -4.55
N ARG A 13 1.68 7.34 -5.24
CA ARG A 13 2.84 8.16 -5.58
C ARG A 13 3.49 8.71 -4.30
N LYS A 14 4.60 8.10 -3.87
CA LYS A 14 5.37 8.50 -2.68
C LYS A 14 6.79 8.92 -3.03
N ARG A 15 7.34 9.88 -2.28
CA ARG A 15 8.75 10.28 -2.40
C ARG A 15 9.66 9.18 -1.81
N PRO A 16 10.95 9.10 -2.23
CA PRO A 16 11.89 8.12 -1.67
C PRO A 16 12.04 8.18 -0.14
N SER A 17 11.93 9.37 0.47
CA SER A 17 11.94 9.53 1.93
C SER A 17 10.74 8.88 2.62
N GLU A 18 9.55 8.99 2.02
CA GLU A 18 8.32 8.37 2.54
C GLU A 18 8.38 6.85 2.42
N LEU A 19 8.87 6.34 1.28
CA LEU A 19 9.08 4.90 1.08
C LEU A 19 10.02 4.31 2.13
N ARG A 20 11.13 5.01 2.43
CA ARG A 20 12.05 4.62 3.51
C ARG A 20 11.38 4.61 4.88
N ARG A 21 10.47 5.55 5.15
CA ARG A 21 9.71 5.59 6.41
C ARG A 21 8.75 4.41 6.50
N ILE A 22 8.01 4.11 5.43
CA ILE A 22 7.08 2.98 5.37
C ILE A 22 7.85 1.66 5.59
N ALA A 23 8.96 1.46 4.89
CA ALA A 23 9.78 0.27 5.02
C ALA A 23 10.27 0.05 6.48
N ARG A 24 10.63 1.13 7.20
CA ARG A 24 11.02 1.07 8.62
C ARG A 24 9.87 0.75 9.57
N GLN A 25 8.63 0.98 9.14
CA GLN A 25 7.43 0.76 9.95
C GLN A 25 6.79 -0.62 9.70
N VAL A 26 7.30 -1.39 8.75
CA VAL A 26 6.87 -2.77 8.50
C VAL A 26 7.11 -3.59 9.76
N LYS A 27 6.04 -4.16 10.32
CA LYS A 27 6.12 -5.01 11.52
C LYS A 27 6.22 -6.47 11.10
N TYR A 28 7.04 -7.23 11.81
CA TYR A 28 7.05 -8.69 11.69
C TYR A 28 5.73 -9.23 12.27
N ALA A 29 4.87 -9.73 11.39
CA ALA A 29 3.54 -10.19 11.78
C ALA A 29 3.57 -11.53 12.51
N GLY A 30 4.57 -12.38 12.25
CA GLY A 30 4.70 -13.73 12.79
C GLY A 30 3.62 -14.69 12.29
N SER A 31 4.00 -15.89 11.88
CA SER A 31 3.07 -16.99 11.59
C SER A 31 3.83 -18.31 11.56
N GLU A 32 3.13 -19.41 11.83
CA GLU A 32 3.68 -20.77 11.71
C GLU A 32 3.88 -21.19 10.24
N VAL A 33 3.20 -20.52 9.29
CA VAL A 33 3.22 -20.87 7.87
C VAL A 33 3.55 -19.67 6.99
N ALA A 34 4.32 -19.91 5.93
CA ALA A 34 4.52 -18.97 4.84
C ALA A 34 3.84 -19.52 3.58
N SER A 35 2.94 -18.76 2.96
CA SER A 35 2.32 -19.15 1.69
C SER A 35 2.81 -18.29 0.54
N THR A 36 3.68 -18.87 -0.28
CA THR A 36 4.13 -18.21 -1.52
C THR A 36 3.01 -18.20 -2.57
N SER A 37 2.20 -19.24 -2.64
CA SER A 37 1.06 -19.27 -3.57
C SER A 37 0.06 -18.14 -3.32
N GLU A 38 -0.28 -17.85 -2.06
CA GLU A 38 -1.24 -16.77 -1.76
C GLU A 38 -0.66 -15.39 -2.07
N VAL A 39 0.61 -15.11 -1.75
CA VAL A 39 1.20 -13.80 -2.08
C VAL A 39 1.35 -13.60 -3.59
N LEU A 40 1.64 -14.66 -4.36
CA LEU A 40 1.72 -14.58 -5.83
C LEU A 40 0.34 -14.45 -6.47
N LYS A 41 -0.69 -15.09 -5.93
CA LYS A 41 -2.10 -14.86 -6.30
C LYS A 41 -2.49 -13.40 -6.05
N TYR A 42 -2.19 -12.87 -4.88
CA TYR A 42 -2.45 -11.47 -4.54
C TYR A 42 -1.70 -10.52 -5.50
N THR A 43 -0.41 -10.80 -5.76
CA THR A 43 0.41 -10.04 -6.71
C THR A 43 -0.18 -10.04 -8.12
N LEU A 44 -0.70 -11.19 -8.58
CA LEU A 44 -1.31 -11.34 -9.89
C LEU A 44 -2.63 -10.56 -10.04
N PHE A 45 -3.53 -10.72 -9.06
CA PHE A 45 -4.93 -10.26 -9.18
C PHE A 45 -5.22 -8.92 -8.51
N GLN A 46 -4.38 -8.47 -7.57
CA GLN A 46 -4.55 -7.19 -6.89
C GLN A 46 -3.49 -6.19 -7.36
N ILE A 47 -2.21 -6.54 -7.32
CA ILE A 47 -1.12 -5.60 -7.63
C ILE A 47 -0.98 -5.35 -9.15
N PHE A 48 -0.85 -6.39 -9.97
CA PHE A 48 -0.61 -6.25 -11.41
C PHE A 48 -1.87 -6.45 -12.27
N ASN A 49 -3.06 -6.35 -11.68
CA ASN A 49 -4.29 -6.58 -12.43
C ASN A 49 -4.60 -5.43 -13.40
N LYS A 50 -4.55 -4.19 -12.89
CA LYS A 50 -4.75 -2.95 -13.65
C LYS A 50 -3.57 -2.03 -13.37
N VAL A 51 -2.60 -2.01 -14.27
CA VAL A 51 -1.37 -1.21 -14.13
C VAL A 51 -1.45 -0.02 -15.09
N ASP A 52 -1.32 1.19 -14.55
CA ASP A 52 -1.53 2.44 -15.29
C ASP A 52 -0.29 2.90 -16.08
N ARG A 53 0.78 2.07 -16.10
CA ARG A 53 2.08 2.34 -16.73
C ARG A 53 2.55 1.18 -17.62
N PRO A 54 2.13 1.12 -18.89
CA PRO A 54 2.50 0.04 -19.82
C PRO A 54 3.99 0.05 -20.21
N GLU A 55 4.67 1.19 -20.08
CA GLU A 55 6.07 1.39 -20.40
C GLU A 55 7.04 0.88 -19.32
N ALA A 56 6.54 0.63 -18.11
CA ALA A 56 7.37 0.20 -16.99
C ALA A 56 7.53 -1.33 -16.94
N SER A 57 8.75 -1.79 -16.65
CA SER A 57 9.01 -3.19 -16.30
C SER A 57 8.22 -3.57 -15.04
N ARG A 58 7.56 -4.73 -15.08
CA ARG A 58 6.80 -5.26 -13.93
C ARG A 58 7.66 -6.28 -13.21
N ILE A 59 8.09 -5.97 -12.00
CA ILE A 59 9.03 -6.80 -11.24
C ILE A 59 8.44 -7.09 -9.87
N ALA A 60 8.51 -8.35 -9.44
CA ALA A 60 8.17 -8.82 -8.11
C ALA A 60 9.40 -9.49 -7.46
N LEU A 61 9.95 -8.88 -6.42
CA LEU A 61 11.04 -9.44 -5.62
C LEU A 61 10.44 -10.23 -4.45
N LEU A 62 10.59 -11.56 -4.46
CA LEU A 62 10.01 -12.46 -3.46
C LEU A 62 11.07 -12.91 -2.46
N LEU A 63 11.04 -12.39 -1.24
CA LEU A 63 11.87 -12.89 -0.13
C LEU A 63 11.20 -14.11 0.50
N THR A 64 11.90 -15.24 0.58
CA THR A 64 11.39 -16.48 1.19
C THR A 64 12.46 -17.19 2.00
N ALA A 65 12.06 -17.73 3.16
CA ALA A 65 12.95 -18.44 4.07
C ALA A 65 12.47 -19.86 4.41
N SER A 66 11.31 -20.27 3.89
CA SER A 66 10.70 -21.57 4.21
C SER A 66 9.90 -22.14 3.03
N GLN A 67 9.52 -23.41 3.16
CA GLN A 67 8.62 -24.06 2.21
C GLN A 67 7.16 -23.85 2.60
N GLU A 68 6.30 -23.57 1.60
CA GLU A 68 4.87 -23.51 1.85
C GLU A 68 4.22 -24.90 2.00
N PRO A 69 3.09 -25.03 2.73
CA PRO A 69 2.39 -26.30 2.87
C PRO A 69 1.97 -26.91 1.51
N PRO A 70 2.10 -28.24 1.31
CA PRO A 70 1.82 -28.88 0.01
C PRO A 70 0.41 -28.66 -0.52
N LYS A 71 -0.58 -28.51 0.36
CA LYS A 71 -1.98 -28.24 -0.03
C LYS A 71 -2.11 -26.92 -0.78
N THR A 72 -1.37 -25.90 -0.34
CA THR A 72 -1.40 -24.54 -0.90
C THR A 72 -0.55 -24.43 -2.17
N ALA A 73 0.57 -25.17 -2.23
CA ALA A 73 1.47 -25.23 -3.37
C ALA A 73 0.82 -25.73 -4.68
N ARG A 74 -0.33 -26.42 -4.62
CA ARG A 74 -1.03 -26.97 -5.79
C ARG A 74 -1.33 -25.93 -6.87
N ASN A 75 -1.57 -24.68 -6.47
CA ASN A 75 -1.95 -23.60 -7.38
C ASN A 75 -0.77 -22.73 -7.81
N LEU A 76 0.42 -22.94 -7.24
CA LEU A 76 1.61 -22.12 -7.48
C LEU A 76 1.92 -21.96 -8.97
N ALA A 77 1.95 -23.09 -9.70
CA ALA A 77 2.23 -23.11 -11.13
C ALA A 77 1.21 -22.27 -11.93
N ARG A 78 -0.08 -22.30 -11.54
CA ARG A 78 -1.13 -21.52 -12.21
C ARG A 78 -0.90 -20.02 -12.05
N TYR A 79 -0.54 -19.56 -10.84
CA TYR A 79 -0.29 -18.14 -10.59
C TYR A 79 0.97 -17.65 -11.30
N LEU A 80 2.02 -18.48 -11.31
CA LEU A 80 3.24 -18.19 -12.05
C LEU A 80 3.00 -18.05 -13.56
N GLN A 81 2.16 -18.91 -14.14
CA GLN A 81 1.76 -18.78 -15.54
C GLN A 81 0.96 -17.50 -15.79
N GLY A 82 0.09 -17.09 -14.86
CA GLY A 82 -0.63 -15.81 -14.94
C GLY A 82 0.30 -14.60 -14.90
N LEU A 83 1.29 -14.63 -14.01
CA LEU A 83 2.31 -13.57 -13.89
C LEU A 83 3.17 -13.49 -15.16
N LYS A 84 3.58 -14.64 -15.71
CA LYS A 84 4.28 -14.72 -16.99
C LYS A 84 3.47 -14.10 -18.14
N LYS A 85 2.18 -14.44 -18.26
CA LYS A 85 1.29 -13.85 -19.29
C LYS A 85 1.18 -12.33 -19.16
N LYS A 86 1.24 -11.80 -17.94
CA LYS A 86 1.25 -10.36 -17.66
C LYS A 86 2.64 -9.71 -17.77
N LYS A 87 3.66 -10.46 -18.23
CA LYS A 87 5.06 -10.02 -18.33
C LYS A 87 5.61 -9.51 -16.99
N VAL A 88 5.22 -10.15 -15.89
CA VAL A 88 5.77 -9.87 -14.56
C VAL A 88 6.99 -10.75 -14.35
N ILE A 89 8.15 -10.13 -14.12
CA ILE A 89 9.39 -10.78 -13.75
C ILE A 89 9.34 -11.08 -12.26
N VAL A 90 9.55 -12.34 -11.88
CA VAL A 90 9.52 -12.77 -10.48
C VAL A 90 10.92 -13.20 -10.08
N ILE A 91 11.52 -12.48 -9.14
CA ILE A 91 12.89 -12.70 -8.65
C ILE A 91 12.80 -13.32 -7.26
N PRO A 92 12.94 -14.66 -7.12
CA PRO A 92 12.95 -15.31 -5.82
C PRO A 92 14.29 -15.11 -5.11
N VAL A 93 14.24 -14.66 -3.86
CA VAL A 93 15.38 -14.48 -2.96
C VAL A 93 15.18 -15.41 -1.76
N GLY A 94 15.89 -16.53 -1.78
CA GLY A 94 15.95 -17.51 -0.69
C GLY A 94 16.89 -17.04 0.42
N VAL A 95 16.44 -17.05 1.67
CA VAL A 95 17.26 -16.64 2.83
C VAL A 95 17.22 -17.72 3.89
N GLY A 96 18.39 -18.24 4.25
CA GLY A 96 18.51 -19.24 5.30
C GLY A 96 18.45 -20.69 4.81
N PRO A 97 18.78 -21.65 5.68
CA PRO A 97 18.88 -23.06 5.31
C PRO A 97 17.53 -23.72 5.03
N HIS A 98 16.42 -23.10 5.45
CA HIS A 98 15.07 -23.64 5.30
C HIS A 98 14.39 -23.18 4.00
N ALA A 99 15.02 -22.30 3.22
CA ALA A 99 14.47 -21.84 1.95
C ALA A 99 14.29 -23.01 0.96
N SER A 100 13.09 -23.10 0.36
CA SER A 100 12.77 -24.20 -0.55
C SER A 100 13.42 -24.02 -1.93
N LEU A 101 14.55 -24.67 -2.16
CA LEU A 101 15.23 -24.66 -3.47
C LEU A 101 14.35 -25.21 -4.60
N LYS A 102 13.50 -26.20 -4.31
CA LYS A 102 12.56 -26.75 -5.30
C LYS A 102 11.58 -25.69 -5.78
N GLN A 103 11.05 -24.90 -4.86
CA GLN A 103 10.10 -23.83 -5.15
C GLN A 103 10.79 -22.67 -5.87
N ILE A 104 11.99 -22.27 -5.42
CA ILE A 104 12.79 -21.21 -6.04
C ILE A 104 13.10 -21.56 -7.51
N ARG A 105 13.59 -22.77 -7.77
CA ARG A 105 13.87 -23.24 -9.14
C ARG A 105 12.62 -23.33 -10.00
N LEU A 106 11.46 -23.64 -9.40
CA LEU A 106 10.19 -23.65 -10.14
C LEU A 106 9.82 -22.25 -10.64
N ILE A 107 10.06 -21.21 -9.82
CA ILE A 107 9.81 -19.81 -10.17
C ILE A 107 10.81 -19.32 -11.22
N GLU A 108 12.09 -19.61 -11.01
CA GLU A 108 13.19 -19.26 -11.94
C GLU A 108 12.92 -19.81 -13.34
N LYS A 109 12.48 -21.07 -13.46
CA LYS A 109 12.20 -21.70 -14.75
C LYS A 109 11.00 -21.14 -15.52
N GLN A 110 10.21 -20.24 -14.95
CA GLN A 110 9.00 -19.74 -15.62
C GLN A 110 9.33 -18.79 -16.78
N ALA A 111 10.39 -17.99 -16.63
CA ALA A 111 10.79 -16.98 -17.60
C ALA A 111 12.31 -16.78 -17.55
N PRO A 112 12.99 -16.56 -18.70
CA PRO A 112 14.44 -16.36 -18.72
C PRO A 112 14.91 -15.12 -17.96
N GLU A 113 14.03 -14.13 -17.78
CA GLU A 113 14.28 -12.92 -17.00
C GLU A 113 14.22 -13.17 -15.48
N ASN A 114 13.63 -14.28 -15.03
CA ASN A 114 13.58 -14.61 -13.61
C ASN A 114 14.96 -15.13 -13.17
N LYS A 115 15.67 -14.34 -12.36
CA LYS A 115 16.91 -14.77 -11.70
C LYS A 115 16.66 -15.10 -10.24
N ALA A 116 17.14 -16.25 -9.77
CA ALA A 116 17.09 -16.59 -8.36
C ALA A 116 18.36 -16.14 -7.61
N PHE A 117 18.19 -15.72 -6.36
CA PHE A 117 19.28 -15.50 -5.42
C PHE A 117 19.04 -16.36 -4.17
N VAL A 118 20.08 -16.99 -3.65
CA VAL A 118 20.00 -17.81 -2.44
C VAL A 118 21.15 -17.45 -1.53
N PHE A 119 20.83 -17.12 -0.29
CA PHE A 119 21.76 -16.74 0.75
C PHE A 119 21.60 -17.64 1.97
N SER A 120 22.71 -17.95 2.60
CA SER A 120 22.78 -18.78 3.81
C SER A 120 22.22 -18.07 5.06
N SER A 121 22.24 -16.74 5.09
CA SER A 121 21.77 -15.93 6.23
C SER A 121 21.30 -14.55 5.79
N VAL A 122 20.67 -13.81 6.72
CA VAL A 122 20.31 -12.40 6.52
C VAL A 122 21.56 -11.52 6.42
N ASP A 123 22.65 -11.88 7.09
CA ASP A 123 23.91 -11.14 7.02
C ASP A 123 24.54 -11.26 5.63
N GLU A 124 24.54 -12.45 5.04
CA GLU A 124 25.02 -12.66 3.67
C GLU A 124 24.16 -11.88 2.66
N LEU A 125 22.84 -11.88 2.84
CA LEU A 125 21.93 -11.05 2.05
C LEU A 125 22.30 -9.56 2.13
N GLN A 126 22.67 -9.05 3.31
CA GLN A 126 23.09 -7.66 3.47
C GLN A 126 24.42 -7.36 2.79
N GLN A 127 25.40 -8.28 2.90
CA GLN A 127 26.72 -8.13 2.29
C GLN A 127 26.64 -8.12 0.76
N ARG A 128 25.72 -8.91 0.18
CA ARG A 128 25.57 -9.10 -1.26
C ARG A 128 24.37 -8.38 -1.86
N ARG A 129 23.79 -7.41 -1.13
CA ARG A 129 22.60 -6.64 -1.57
C ARG A 129 22.79 -5.96 -2.92
N ASP A 130 24.02 -5.52 -3.22
CA ASP A 130 24.33 -4.77 -4.43
C ASP A 130 24.19 -5.64 -5.68
N GLU A 131 24.33 -6.97 -5.57
CA GLU A 131 24.07 -7.89 -6.68
C GLU A 131 22.60 -7.89 -7.10
N ILE A 132 21.69 -7.83 -6.13
CA ILE A 132 20.24 -7.75 -6.38
C ILE A 132 19.90 -6.38 -6.97
N ILE A 133 20.47 -5.31 -6.40
CA ILE A 133 20.22 -3.93 -6.86
C ILE A 133 20.70 -3.78 -8.31
N SER A 134 21.92 -4.22 -8.63
CA SER A 134 22.45 -4.17 -9.99
C SER A 134 21.53 -4.90 -10.97
N HIS A 135 21.10 -6.11 -10.62
CA HIS A 135 20.20 -6.88 -11.47
C HIS A 135 18.84 -6.20 -11.68
N LEU A 136 18.28 -5.57 -10.64
CA LEU A 136 17.03 -4.80 -10.77
C LEU A 136 17.20 -3.58 -11.69
N CYS A 137 18.37 -2.92 -11.66
CA CYS A 137 18.69 -1.82 -12.55
C CYS A 137 18.82 -2.27 -14.01
N ASP A 138 19.41 -3.45 -14.26
CA ASP A 138 19.54 -4.01 -15.62
C ASP A 138 18.18 -4.34 -16.26
N LEU A 139 17.13 -4.53 -15.44
CA LEU A 139 15.76 -4.79 -15.90
C LEU A 139 14.97 -3.51 -16.16
N ALA A 140 15.53 -2.34 -15.88
CA ALA A 140 14.88 -1.06 -16.15
C ALA A 140 14.74 -0.86 -17.67
N PRO A 141 13.58 -0.38 -18.16
CA PRO A 141 13.45 0.00 -19.56
C PRO A 141 14.46 1.10 -19.89
N GLU A 142 15.13 0.97 -21.04
CA GLU A 142 16.01 2.01 -21.57
C GLU A 142 15.24 3.34 -21.67
N PRO A 143 15.80 4.45 -21.16
CA PRO A 143 15.15 5.75 -21.27
C PRO A 143 14.95 6.10 -22.75
N PRO A 144 13.78 6.64 -23.14
CA PRO A 144 13.58 7.09 -24.51
C PRO A 144 14.68 8.09 -24.86
N ALA A 145 15.36 7.86 -25.98
CA ALA A 145 16.42 8.73 -26.46
C ALA A 145 15.92 10.19 -26.45
N PRO A 146 16.73 11.16 -25.96
CA PRO A 146 16.33 12.55 -25.99
C PRO A 146 16.02 12.92 -27.45
N THR A 147 14.78 13.28 -27.71
CA THR A 147 14.37 13.88 -28.99
C THR A 147 15.22 15.13 -29.16
N ARG A 148 16.19 15.03 -30.06
CA ARG A 148 17.10 16.11 -30.43
C ARG A 148 16.23 17.34 -30.77
N PRO A 149 16.28 18.42 -30.00
CA PRO A 149 15.50 19.60 -30.32
C PRO A 149 15.95 20.13 -31.69
N PRO A 150 15.03 20.60 -32.56
CA PRO A 150 15.44 21.31 -33.75
C PRO A 150 16.26 22.53 -33.33
N SER A 151 17.46 22.65 -33.91
CA SER A 151 18.40 23.74 -33.71
C SER A 151 17.71 25.08 -33.97
N ARG A 152 17.48 25.86 -32.91
CA ARG A 152 16.99 27.24 -33.00
C ARG A 152 18.18 28.20 -33.18
N PRO A 153 18.16 29.12 -34.15
CA PRO A 153 19.19 30.15 -34.29
C PRO A 153 19.08 31.20 -33.17
N PRO A 154 20.19 31.93 -32.88
CA PRO A 154 20.28 32.77 -31.68
C PRO A 154 19.42 34.04 -31.81
N PRO A 155 18.70 34.45 -30.75
CA PRO A 155 18.12 35.79 -30.69
C PRO A 155 19.21 36.80 -30.30
N ALA A 156 19.31 37.87 -31.08
CA ALA A 156 20.09 39.05 -30.76
C ALA A 156 19.59 39.73 -29.47
N ALA A 157 20.54 40.25 -28.68
CA ALA A 157 20.31 40.99 -27.46
C ALA A 157 19.54 42.30 -27.70
N ARG A 158 18.63 42.64 -26.78
CA ARG A 158 18.27 44.03 -26.45
C ARG A 158 18.10 44.19 -24.93
N VAL A 159 18.56 45.32 -24.44
CA VAL A 159 18.88 45.67 -23.06
C VAL A 159 17.97 46.82 -22.58
N THR A 160 17.65 46.85 -21.28
CA THR A 160 17.23 48.00 -20.40
C THR A 160 15.88 48.70 -20.66
N VAL A 161 15.13 49.30 -19.71
CA VAL A 161 15.29 49.81 -18.30
C VAL A 161 13.89 49.72 -17.62
N GLY A 162 13.70 49.40 -16.33
CA GLY A 162 13.46 50.40 -15.25
C GLY A 162 12.11 50.21 -14.52
N PRO A 163 11.95 50.63 -13.23
CA PRO A 163 11.11 49.91 -12.24
C PRO A 163 9.87 50.66 -11.74
N GLU A 164 8.88 49.93 -11.20
CA GLU A 164 7.94 50.44 -10.18
C GLU A 164 7.68 49.38 -9.09
N PRO A 165 7.80 49.74 -7.80
CA PRO A 165 7.38 48.91 -6.67
C PRO A 165 6.08 49.44 -6.08
N LEU A 166 5.13 48.55 -5.71
CA LEU A 166 4.18 48.74 -4.61
C LEU A 166 3.35 47.46 -4.42
N GLY A 167 3.20 47.02 -3.17
CA GLY A 167 2.14 46.09 -2.76
C GLY A 167 2.61 44.76 -2.16
N VAL A 168 3.28 44.79 -1.00
CA VAL A 168 3.34 43.62 -0.12
C VAL A 168 1.99 43.48 0.57
N THR A 169 1.07 42.72 -0.02
CA THR A 169 -0.04 42.12 0.73
C THR A 169 0.44 40.80 1.32
N SER A 170 0.63 40.79 2.63
CA SER A 170 0.77 39.58 3.44
C SER A 170 -0.51 38.76 3.31
N ALA A 171 -0.50 37.79 2.42
CA ALA A 171 -1.38 36.63 2.48
C ALA A 171 -0.46 35.43 2.64
N GLY A 172 -0.43 34.85 3.85
CA GLY A 172 0.14 33.52 4.02
C GLY A 172 -0.45 32.57 2.97
N PRO A 173 0.32 31.57 2.50
CA PRO A 173 -0.17 30.68 1.45
C PRO A 173 -1.54 30.12 1.87
N PRO A 174 -2.51 30.04 0.96
CA PRO A 174 -3.81 29.46 1.29
C PRO A 174 -3.52 28.10 1.91
N ARG A 175 -3.97 27.88 3.15
CA ARG A 175 -3.93 26.55 3.75
C ARG A 175 -4.70 25.68 2.78
N HIS A 176 -3.99 24.87 2.00
CA HIS A 176 -4.59 23.91 1.10
C HIS A 176 -5.60 23.12 1.94
N SER A 177 -6.88 23.32 1.69
CA SER A 177 -7.94 22.53 2.31
C SER A 177 -7.62 21.08 1.98
N LEU A 178 -7.19 20.32 3.00
CA LEU A 178 -6.84 18.92 2.83
C LEU A 178 -8.15 18.18 2.54
N VAL A 179 -8.34 17.81 1.28
CA VAL A 179 -9.41 16.90 0.87
C VAL A 179 -8.91 15.49 1.13
N LEU A 180 -9.45 14.84 2.16
CA LEU A 180 -9.00 13.53 2.63
C LEU A 180 -10.20 12.66 2.99
N ASP A 181 -10.16 11.41 2.56
CA ASP A 181 -11.09 10.37 3.01
C ASP A 181 -10.40 9.52 4.08
N VAL A 182 -10.94 9.54 5.30
CA VAL A 182 -10.34 8.86 6.45
C VAL A 182 -11.29 7.81 7.00
N VAL A 183 -10.82 6.58 7.18
CA VAL A 183 -11.60 5.51 7.82
C VAL A 183 -10.99 5.13 9.16
N PHE A 184 -11.84 5.10 10.19
CA PHE A 184 -11.51 4.60 11.51
C PHE A 184 -12.08 3.20 11.71
N LEU A 185 -11.20 2.23 11.95
CA LEU A 185 -11.56 0.85 12.29
C LEU A 185 -11.44 0.67 13.80
N LEU A 186 -12.57 0.51 14.50
CA LEU A 186 -12.63 0.33 15.95
C LEU A 186 -12.87 -1.13 16.28
N GLU A 187 -11.93 -1.76 16.98
CA GLU A 187 -12.13 -3.11 17.49
C GLU A 187 -13.09 -3.11 18.69
N GLY A 188 -14.20 -3.84 18.56
CA GLY A 188 -15.23 -4.03 19.57
C GLY A 188 -15.35 -5.47 20.06
N SER A 189 -14.24 -6.22 20.12
CA SER A 189 -14.21 -7.62 20.56
C SER A 189 -14.30 -7.77 22.09
N ASP A 190 -14.63 -8.97 22.56
CA ASP A 190 -14.63 -9.33 23.99
C ASP A 190 -13.22 -9.28 24.60
N GLN A 191 -12.17 -9.42 23.78
CA GLN A 191 -10.77 -9.29 24.21
C GLN A 191 -10.41 -7.85 24.60
N ILE A 192 -10.96 -6.85 23.90
CA ILE A 192 -10.81 -5.43 24.26
C ILE A 192 -11.68 -5.11 25.48
N GLY A 193 -12.94 -5.57 25.46
CA GLY A 193 -13.94 -5.30 26.48
C GLY A 193 -14.49 -3.86 26.44
N GLU A 194 -15.70 -3.67 26.98
CA GLU A 194 -16.44 -2.40 26.88
C GLU A 194 -15.67 -1.18 27.43
N LEU A 195 -14.97 -1.34 28.56
CA LEU A 195 -14.20 -0.25 29.17
C LEU A 195 -13.12 0.30 28.22
N ASN A 196 -12.35 -0.58 27.57
CA ASN A 196 -11.29 -0.15 26.65
C ASN A 196 -11.85 0.30 25.30
N PHE A 197 -12.98 -0.29 24.85
CA PHE A 197 -13.71 0.21 23.69
C PHE A 197 -14.13 1.68 23.90
N ASN A 198 -14.70 2.01 25.06
CA ASN A 198 -15.10 3.38 25.39
C ASN A 198 -13.92 4.35 25.38
N ARG A 199 -12.74 3.93 25.88
CA ARG A 199 -11.50 4.73 25.78
C ARG A 199 -11.06 4.96 24.34
N SER A 200 -11.18 3.95 23.47
CA SER A 200 -10.89 4.05 22.04
C SER A 200 -11.87 4.99 21.32
N ARG A 201 -13.17 4.94 21.67
CA ARG A 201 -14.20 5.86 21.17
C ARG A 201 -13.91 7.30 21.56
N GLU A 202 -13.57 7.57 22.81
CA GLU A 202 -13.20 8.91 23.26
C GLU A 202 -11.93 9.44 22.58
N PHE A 203 -10.95 8.55 22.34
CA PHE A 203 -9.78 8.90 21.56
C PHE A 203 -10.15 9.29 20.12
N LEU A 204 -11.00 8.50 19.46
CA LEU A 204 -11.52 8.79 18.14
C LEU A 204 -12.20 10.17 18.09
N GLU A 205 -13.08 10.47 19.05
CA GLU A 205 -13.76 11.76 19.16
C GLU A 205 -12.75 12.92 19.21
N ARG A 206 -11.73 12.82 20.08
CA ARG A 206 -10.68 13.84 20.21
C ARG A 206 -9.86 14.04 18.94
N VAL A 207 -9.64 12.97 18.16
CA VAL A 207 -8.97 13.04 16.86
C VAL A 207 -9.85 13.80 15.86
N ILE A 208 -11.11 13.39 15.69
CA ILE A 208 -12.06 14.00 14.75
C ILE A 208 -12.30 15.48 15.07
N GLN A 209 -12.33 15.85 16.36
CA GLN A 209 -12.47 17.24 16.79
C GLN A 209 -11.39 18.16 16.19
N ARG A 210 -10.16 17.63 16.02
CA ARG A 210 -8.99 18.36 15.49
C ARG A 210 -8.90 18.31 13.96
N MET A 211 -9.66 17.47 13.29
CA MET A 211 -9.70 17.34 11.84
C MET A 211 -10.62 18.40 11.23
N ASP A 212 -10.36 18.83 10.00
CA ASP A 212 -11.22 19.77 9.27
C ASP A 212 -12.34 19.03 8.52
N VAL A 213 -13.20 18.34 9.28
CA VAL A 213 -14.32 17.55 8.74
C VAL A 213 -15.40 18.47 8.20
N ALA A 214 -15.64 18.40 6.89
CA ALA A 214 -16.60 19.21 6.17
C ALA A 214 -16.94 18.57 4.82
N GLN A 215 -18.08 18.93 4.23
CA GLN A 215 -18.52 18.41 2.93
C GLN A 215 -17.49 18.63 1.80
N GLY A 216 -16.71 19.72 1.85
CA GLY A 216 -15.63 20.01 0.89
C GLY A 216 -14.21 19.80 1.43
N GLY A 217 -14.08 19.14 2.59
CA GLY A 217 -12.81 18.97 3.30
C GLY A 217 -12.54 17.50 3.59
N ILE A 218 -12.37 17.17 4.86
CA ILE A 218 -12.12 15.79 5.28
C ILE A 218 -13.46 15.05 5.41
N HIS A 219 -13.58 13.89 4.78
CA HIS A 219 -14.67 12.96 4.99
C HIS A 219 -14.22 11.81 5.90
N VAL A 220 -15.15 11.30 6.70
CA VAL A 220 -14.89 10.26 7.70
C VAL A 220 -15.86 9.11 7.52
N THR A 221 -15.35 7.89 7.67
CA THR A 221 -16.10 6.65 7.91
C THR A 221 -15.63 6.04 9.22
N VAL A 222 -16.54 5.46 10.00
CA VAL A 222 -16.26 4.75 11.24
C VAL A 222 -16.88 3.36 11.14
N LEU A 223 -16.03 2.34 11.24
CA LEU A 223 -16.44 0.94 11.27
C LEU A 223 -16.09 0.35 12.63
N GLN A 224 -17.05 -0.35 13.25
CA GLN A 224 -16.78 -1.21 14.39
C GLN A 224 -16.59 -2.64 13.89
N TYR A 225 -15.60 -3.38 14.40
CA TYR A 225 -15.40 -4.77 14.04
C TYR A 225 -15.05 -5.66 15.24
N SER A 226 -15.58 -6.87 15.24
CA SER A 226 -15.08 -8.01 16.02
C SER A 226 -14.93 -9.17 15.06
N TYR A 227 -15.77 -10.20 15.11
CA TYR A 227 -15.84 -11.21 14.07
C TYR A 227 -16.56 -10.66 12.84
N ALA A 228 -17.63 -9.89 13.04
CA ALA A 228 -18.37 -9.18 11.99
C ALA A 228 -18.01 -7.69 11.97
N VAL A 229 -18.30 -7.04 10.85
CA VAL A 229 -18.08 -5.60 10.63
C VAL A 229 -19.43 -4.89 10.68
N THR A 230 -19.49 -3.79 11.40
CA THR A 230 -20.63 -2.88 11.39
C THR A 230 -20.18 -1.50 10.94
N ALA A 231 -20.84 -0.96 9.92
CA ALA A 231 -20.68 0.43 9.52
C ALA A 231 -21.49 1.32 10.47
N GLU A 232 -20.80 2.14 11.25
CA GLU A 232 -21.43 3.01 12.24
C GLU A 232 -21.59 4.45 11.72
N HIS A 233 -20.68 4.88 10.83
CA HIS A 233 -20.82 6.10 10.03
C HIS A 233 -20.07 5.91 8.70
N THR A 234 -20.61 6.37 7.59
CA THR A 234 -20.06 6.15 6.24
C THR A 234 -19.86 7.46 5.49
N PHE A 235 -19.02 7.44 4.44
CA PHE A 235 -18.81 8.62 3.59
C PHE A 235 -20.09 9.13 2.89
N ARG A 236 -21.11 8.28 2.76
CA ARG A 236 -22.41 8.64 2.15
C ARG A 236 -23.30 9.45 3.08
N GLU A 237 -23.04 9.41 4.37
CA GLU A 237 -23.77 10.18 5.38
C GLU A 237 -23.22 11.61 5.49
N ALA A 238 -23.95 12.48 6.19
CA ALA A 238 -23.61 13.89 6.32
C ALA A 238 -22.20 14.09 6.91
N GLN A 239 -21.31 14.75 6.15
CA GLN A 239 -19.93 15.03 6.54
C GLN A 239 -19.79 16.35 7.30
N ALA A 240 -20.80 16.71 8.08
CA ALA A 240 -20.75 17.84 8.99
C ALA A 240 -20.10 17.40 10.31
N LYS A 241 -19.02 18.07 10.73
CA LYS A 241 -18.27 17.73 11.96
C LYS A 241 -19.16 17.45 13.17
N ARG A 242 -20.20 18.27 13.38
CA ARG A 242 -21.15 18.11 14.49
C ARG A 242 -21.89 16.76 14.43
N GLU A 243 -22.34 16.36 13.25
CA GLU A 243 -23.06 15.09 13.06
C GLU A 243 -22.12 13.89 13.20
N VAL A 244 -20.93 13.95 12.60
CA VAL A 244 -19.92 12.89 12.74
C VAL A 244 -19.56 12.67 14.22
N LEU A 245 -19.33 13.75 14.98
CA LEU A 245 -19.05 13.66 16.42
C LEU A 245 -20.25 13.13 17.22
N ARG A 246 -21.48 13.46 16.83
CA ARG A 246 -22.70 12.93 17.46
C ARG A 246 -22.77 11.41 17.28
N GLN A 247 -22.59 10.93 16.05
CA GLN A 247 -22.58 9.49 15.74
C GLN A 247 -21.46 8.75 16.51
N VAL A 248 -20.26 9.33 16.56
CA VAL A 248 -19.12 8.75 17.30
C VAL A 248 -19.40 8.62 18.80
N ARG A 249 -20.10 9.58 19.42
CA ARG A 249 -20.48 9.49 20.85
C ARG A 249 -21.53 8.42 21.12
N GLU A 250 -22.40 8.17 20.15
CA GLU A 250 -23.49 7.20 20.23
C GLU A 250 -23.04 5.76 19.97
N LEU A 251 -21.77 5.54 19.57
CA LEU A 251 -21.21 4.21 19.35
C LEU A 251 -21.32 3.36 20.61
N ARG A 252 -21.93 2.19 20.44
CA ARG A 252 -22.09 1.17 21.47
C ARG A 252 -21.13 0.02 21.24
N TYR A 253 -20.58 -0.48 22.33
CA TYR A 253 -19.82 -1.71 22.32
C TYR A 253 -20.71 -2.89 21.89
N ARG A 254 -20.29 -3.64 20.86
CA ARG A 254 -21.05 -4.79 20.34
C ARG A 254 -20.58 -6.14 20.84
N GLY A 255 -19.33 -6.23 21.29
CA GLY A 255 -18.72 -7.50 21.69
C GLY A 255 -18.47 -8.45 20.52
N GLY A 256 -17.93 -9.61 20.85
CA GLY A 256 -17.66 -10.69 19.91
C GLY A 256 -16.51 -11.57 20.38
N ASN A 257 -16.73 -12.89 20.29
CA ASN A 257 -15.83 -13.93 20.78
C ASN A 257 -14.54 -14.12 19.95
N GLY A 258 -14.32 -13.28 18.94
CA GLY A 258 -13.14 -13.31 18.09
C GLY A 258 -12.99 -12.03 17.29
N THR A 259 -11.77 -11.80 16.80
CA THR A 259 -11.42 -10.61 16.02
C THR A 259 -11.05 -11.04 14.60
N ASN A 260 -11.74 -10.49 13.61
CA ASN A 260 -11.53 -10.71 12.19
C ASN A 260 -11.20 -9.40 11.48
N THR A 261 -10.00 -8.89 11.73
CA THR A 261 -9.49 -7.67 11.06
C THR A 261 -9.43 -7.85 9.54
N GLY A 262 -9.23 -9.07 9.04
CA GLY A 262 -9.23 -9.36 7.60
C GLY A 262 -10.58 -9.03 6.96
N GLN A 263 -11.69 -9.46 7.58
CA GLN A 263 -13.04 -9.12 7.12
C GLN A 263 -13.34 -7.63 7.24
N ALA A 264 -12.83 -6.94 8.27
CA ALA A 264 -12.92 -5.48 8.38
C ALA A 264 -12.24 -4.74 7.23
N LEU A 265 -11.04 -5.18 6.83
CA LEU A 265 -10.32 -4.61 5.70
C LEU A 265 -10.95 -4.98 4.35
N GLN A 266 -11.51 -6.18 4.21
CA GLN A 266 -12.27 -6.56 3.02
C GLN A 266 -13.53 -5.70 2.87
N TYR A 267 -14.31 -5.55 3.95
CA TYR A 267 -15.50 -4.69 3.95
C TYR A 267 -15.15 -3.25 3.57
N LEU A 268 -14.07 -2.70 4.15
CA LEU A 268 -13.53 -1.38 3.81
C LEU A 268 -13.28 -1.25 2.30
N ALA A 269 -12.55 -2.21 1.71
CA ALA A 269 -12.18 -2.19 0.30
C ALA A 269 -13.42 -2.28 -0.63
N GLU A 270 -14.41 -3.09 -0.25
CA GLU A 270 -15.60 -3.34 -1.06
C GLU A 270 -16.67 -2.25 -0.92
N HIS A 271 -16.78 -1.61 0.25
CA HIS A 271 -17.94 -0.78 0.62
C HIS A 271 -17.60 0.66 1.01
N SER A 272 -16.40 0.95 1.53
CA SER A 272 -16.05 2.30 1.99
C SER A 272 -15.44 3.16 0.88
N PHE A 273 -14.55 2.61 0.05
CA PHE A 273 -13.92 3.34 -1.06
C PHE A 273 -14.48 2.96 -2.44
N SER A 274 -15.59 2.23 -2.47
CA SER A 274 -16.22 1.79 -3.71
C SER A 274 -16.83 2.99 -4.42
N ALA A 275 -16.31 3.30 -5.62
CA ALA A 275 -16.81 4.37 -6.46
C ALA A 275 -18.32 4.18 -6.69
N SER A 276 -19.12 5.10 -6.18
CA SER A 276 -20.54 5.19 -6.47
C SER A 276 -20.92 6.66 -6.67
N GLY A 277 -20.68 7.15 -7.90
CA GLY A 277 -21.22 8.39 -8.49
C GLY A 277 -20.63 9.69 -7.91
N ALA A 278 -20.13 10.64 -8.69
CA ALA A 278 -20.34 10.98 -10.10
C ALA A 278 -19.05 11.59 -10.69
#